data_AF-A0A430SGY3-F1
#
_entry.id   AF-A0A430SGY3-F1
#
_cell.length_a   1.000
_cell.length_b   1.000
_cell.length_c   1.000
_cell.angle_alpha   90.00
_cell.angle_beta   90.00
_cell.angle_gamma   90.00
#
_symmetry.space_group_name_H-M   'P 1'
#
loop_
_entity.id
_entity.type
_entity.pdbx_description
1 polymer ?
#
loop_
_entity_poly.entity_id
_entity_poly.type
_entity_poly.pdbx_seq_one_letter_code
_entity_poly.pdbx_strand_id
1 'polypeptide(L)' 'MRLLLLSDQVHPHIHSPRFPENLPSFGLVLAAGDLPGEYLEYVATKVQVPVLF' A
#
# COMPACT_ATOMS: atom_id res chain seq x y z
N MET A 1 -16.50 -2.74 4.21
CA MET A 1 -15.45 -2.42 3.22
C MET A 1 -14.13 -2.26 3.96
N ARG A 2 -13.02 -2.84 3.50
CA ARG A 2 -11.71 -2.77 4.16
C ARG A 2 -10.76 -1.91 3.33
N LEU A 3 -10.01 -1.04 4.01
CA LEU A 3 -9.07 -0.11 3.42
C LEU A 3 -7.66 -0.40 3.96
N LEU A 4 -6.65 -0.20 3.13
CA LEU A 4 -5.25 -0.12 3.57
C LEU A 4 -4.86 1.36 3.62
N LEU A 5 -4.43 1.83 4.80
CA LEU A 5 -4.00 3.21 5.00
C LEU A 5 -2.48 3.24 5.22
N LEU A 6 -1.78 4.09 4.48
CA LEU A 6 -0.34 4.28 4.57
C LEU A 6 -0.06 5.74 4.90
N SER A 7 0.81 5.99 5.89
CA SER A 7 1.21 7.35 6.27
C SER A 7 2.63 7.34 6.83
N ASP A 8 3.46 8.25 6.33
CA ASP A 8 4.76 8.69 6.91
C ASP A 8 5.81 7.61 7.18
N GLN A 9 5.55 6.34 6.86
CA GLN A 9 6.44 5.22 7.14
C GLN A 9 6.36 4.14 6.08
N VAL A 10 7.54 3.66 5.67
CA VAL A 10 7.70 2.43 4.89
C VAL A 10 7.58 1.24 5.83
N HIS A 11 6.42 0.59 5.81
CA HIS A 11 6.17 -0.52 6.73
C HIS A 11 6.65 -1.86 6.14
N PRO A 12 7.43 -2.68 6.88
CA PRO A 12 8.04 -3.91 6.34
C PRO A 12 7.05 -5.01 5.99
N HIS A 13 5.80 -4.94 6.47
CA HIS A 13 4.74 -5.86 6.03
C HIS A 13 4.18 -5.50 4.64
N ILE A 14 4.36 -4.25 4.22
CA ILE A 14 3.96 -3.77 2.90
C ILE A 14 5.15 -3.87 1.95
N HIS A 15 6.32 -3.34 2.34
CA HIS A 15 7.55 -3.48 1.56
C HIS A 15 8.15 -4.88 1.73
N SER A 16 7.46 -5.88 1.17
CA SER A 16 7.74 -7.30 1.36
C SER A 16 7.44 -8.07 0.08
N PRO A 17 8.22 -9.13 -0.25
CA PRO A 17 7.90 -9.99 -1.40
C PRO A 17 6.53 -10.66 -1.33
N ARG A 18 5.92 -10.76 -0.13
CA ARG A 18 4.63 -11.41 0.12
C ARG A 18 3.43 -10.45 0.07
N PHE A 19 3.66 -9.17 -0.22
CA PHE A 19 2.59 -8.19 -0.37
C PHE A 19 2.04 -8.26 -1.81
N PRO A 20 0.70 -8.26 -2.00
CA PRO A 20 -0.35 -8.06 -0.98
C PRO A 20 -0.92 -9.34 -0.33
N GLU A 21 -0.43 -10.53 -0.67
CA GLU A 21 -1.03 -11.81 -0.25
C GLU A 21 -0.93 -12.08 1.26
N ASN A 22 -0.01 -11.42 1.95
CA ASN A 22 0.15 -11.49 3.41
C ASN A 22 -0.89 -10.68 4.19
N LEU A 23 -1.74 -9.91 3.51
CA LEU A 23 -2.80 -9.14 4.14
C LEU A 23 -4.19 -9.72 3.82
N PRO A 24 -5.18 -9.52 4.72
CA PRO A 24 -6.56 -9.75 4.36
C PRO A 24 -6.99 -8.86 3.19
N SER A 25 -7.97 -9.29 2.40
CA SER A 25 -8.46 -8.52 1.25
C SER A 25 -8.95 -7.12 1.62
N PHE A 26 -8.59 -6.15 0.79
CA PHE A 26 -8.99 -4.74 0.88
C PHE A 26 -9.41 -4.25 -0.50
N GLY A 27 -10.25 -3.20 -0.53
CA GLY A 27 -10.85 -2.68 -1.77
C GLY A 27 -10.27 -1.36 -2.25
N LEU A 28 -9.41 -0.72 -1.46
CA LEU A 28 -8.84 0.60 -1.75
C LEU A 28 -7.61 0.84 -0.85
N VAL A 29 -6.59 1.48 -1.42
CA VAL A 29 -5.43 2.01 -0.70
C VAL A 29 -5.52 3.53 -0.65
N LEU A 30 -5.36 4.10 0.54
CA LEU A 30 -5.17 5.54 0.73
C LEU A 30 -3.77 5.78 1.30
N ALA A 31 -2.99 6.59 0.60
CA ALA A 31 -1.68 7.04 1.03
C ALA A 31 -1.76 8.54 1.36
N ALA A 32 -1.05 8.95 2.40
CA ALA A 32 -0.94 10.35 2.79
C ALA A 32 0.43 10.61 3.43
N GLY A 33 0.75 11.88 3.62
CA GLY A 33 2.00 12.30 4.26
C GLY A 33 3.20 12.20 3.33
N ASP A 34 4.39 12.09 3.92
CA ASP A 34 5.67 12.18 3.19
C ASP A 34 6.22 10.79 2.83
N LEU A 35 5.42 10.02 2.07
CA LEU A 35 5.83 8.70 1.60
C LEU A 35 6.74 8.82 0.35
N PRO A 36 7.85 8.07 0.26
CA PRO A 36 8.71 8.07 -0.92
C PRO A 36 7.94 7.66 -2.19
N GLY A 37 8.19 8.34 -3.30
CA GLY A 37 7.53 8.03 -4.59
C GLY A 37 7.75 6.59 -5.04
N GLU A 38 8.95 6.04 -4.86
CA GLU A 38 9.26 4.63 -5.17
C GLU A 38 8.43 3.64 -4.34
N TYR A 39 8.06 4.01 -3.12
CA TYR A 39 7.24 3.18 -2.26
C TYR A 39 5.77 3.22 -2.70
N LEU A 40 5.27 4.38 -3.12
CA LEU A 40 3.94 4.52 -3.71
C LEU A 40 3.83 3.73 -5.02
N GLU A 41 4.86 3.80 -5.88
CA GLU A 41 4.95 3.03 -7.13
C GLU A 41 5.00 1.52 -6.85
N TYR A 42 5.82 1.10 -5.88
CA TYR A 42 5.86 -0.28 -5.42
C TYR A 42 4.47 -0.78 -4.98
N VAL A 43 3.72 0.02 -4.22
CA VAL A 43 2.36 -0.36 -3.80
C VAL A 43 1.41 -0.44 -4.99
N ALA A 44 1.41 0.59 -5.85
CA ALA A 44 0.54 0.66 -7.03
C ALA A 44 0.76 -0.47 -8.04
N THR A 45 2.00 -0.96 -8.18
CA THR A 45 2.33 -2.09 -9.08
C THR A 45 1.94 -3.45 -8.51
N LYS A 46 1.71 -3.56 -7.19
CA LYS A 46 1.46 -4.83 -6.50
C LYS A 46 -0.02 -5.13 -6.28
N VAL A 47 -0.89 -4.13 -6.29
CA VAL A 47 -2.33 -4.29 -5.99
C VAL A 47 -3.19 -4.11 -7.24
N GLN A 48 -4.36 -4.74 -7.25
CA GLN A 48 -5.36 -4.60 -8.32
C GLN A 48 -6.50 -3.64 -7.95
N VAL A 49 -6.39 -2.95 -6.82
CA VAL A 49 -7.38 -1.99 -6.34
C VAL A 49 -6.87 -0.56 -6.53
N PRO A 50 -7.76 0.44 -6.56
CA PRO A 50 -7.32 1.83 -6.65
C PRO A 50 -6.36 2.21 -5.53
N VAL A 51 -5.37 3.03 -5.89
CA VAL A 51 -4.43 3.67 -4.95
C VAL A 51 -4.60 5.17 -5.12
N LEU A 52 -4.99 5.85 -4.03
CA LEU A 52 -5.13 7.30 -3.99
C LEU A 52 -4.08 7.87 -3.04
N PHE A 53 -3.40 8.93 -3.48
CA PHE A 53 -2.36 9.64 -2.76
C PHE A 53 -2.59 11.15 -2.87
#